data_AF-A0A0Q8RS72-F1
#
_entry.id   AF-A0A0Q8RS72-F1
#
_cell.length_a   1.000
_cell.length_b   1.000
_cell.length_c   1.000
_cell.angle_alpha   90.00
_cell.angle_beta   90.00
_cell.angle_gamma   90.00
#
_symmetry.space_group_name_H-M   'P 1'
#
loop_
_entity.id
_entity.type
_entity.pdbx_description
1 polymer ?
#
loop_
_entity_poly.entity_id
_entity_poly.type
_entity_poly.pdbx_seq_one_letter_code
_entity_poly.pdbx_strand_id
1 'polypeptide(L)'
;MLLGDWIYKYGIDVRIPFMCMSSCANYVFPAAKNKYIDSKALVVWHGNALQKNFRDFMEKYERLERANEDQSFLNTNSSKYQSLKRIVKAQSEFYARIGVDEAIDRLGQEPTDYDVAGWTTTTAVMERYGIQHVDAAANYAEHDYLRTLSGLNVFFKGKFMSFSLDASGKLTPIMLEPTN
;
A
#
# COMPACT_ATOMS: atom_id res chain seq x y z
N MET A 1 11.97 -2.46 -3.59
CA MET A 1 12.13 -1.92 -4.96
C MET A 1 13.03 -2.79 -5.83
N LEU A 2 14.30 -3.07 -5.51
CA LEU A 2 15.22 -3.81 -6.40
C LEU A 2 14.64 -5.12 -6.99
N LEU A 3 14.00 -5.95 -6.16
CA LEU A 3 13.34 -7.17 -6.64
C LEU A 3 12.16 -6.87 -7.59
N GLY A 4 11.36 -5.85 -7.27
CA GLY A 4 10.28 -5.39 -8.13
C GLY A 4 10.79 -4.91 -9.50
N ASP A 5 11.89 -4.16 -9.51
CA ASP A 5 12.53 -3.73 -10.76
C ASP A 5 12.96 -4.91 -11.63
N TRP A 6 13.54 -5.93 -11.01
CA TRP A 6 13.92 -7.14 -11.70
C TRP A 6 12.70 -7.89 -12.25
N ILE A 7 11.66 -8.07 -11.43
CA ILE A 7 10.40 -8.70 -11.84
C ILE A 7 9.79 -7.99 -13.05
N TYR A 8 9.68 -6.66 -12.99
CA TYR A 8 9.13 -5.86 -14.08
C TYR A 8 9.98 -5.97 -15.34
N LYS A 9 11.30 -5.79 -15.22
CA LYS A 9 12.24 -5.84 -16.33
C LYS A 9 12.20 -7.17 -17.11
N TYR A 10 12.03 -8.28 -16.40
CA TYR A 10 12.04 -9.62 -17.01
C TYR A 10 10.62 -10.18 -17.24
N GLY A 11 9.57 -9.41 -16.95
CA GLY A 11 8.18 -9.81 -17.18
C GLY A 11 7.79 -11.06 -16.38
N ILE A 12 8.21 -11.12 -15.11
CA ILE A 12 8.03 -12.28 -14.24
C ILE A 12 6.61 -12.30 -13.67
N ASP A 13 6.01 -13.49 -13.66
CA ASP A 13 4.72 -13.74 -13.02
C ASP A 13 4.89 -13.97 -11.52
N VAL A 14 3.94 -13.50 -10.72
CA VAL A 14 3.97 -13.65 -9.25
C VAL A 14 2.71 -14.32 -8.77
N ARG A 15 2.86 -15.37 -7.97
CA ARG A 15 1.78 -16.04 -7.24
C ARG A 15 1.89 -15.74 -5.76
N ILE A 16 0.79 -15.34 -5.14
CA ILE A 16 0.66 -15.11 -3.71
C ILE A 16 -0.11 -16.29 -3.10
N PRO A 17 0.57 -17.24 -2.43
CA PRO A 17 -0.08 -18.42 -1.90
C PRO A 17 -0.74 -18.20 -0.52
N PHE A 18 -0.31 -17.16 0.22
CA PHE A 18 -0.80 -16.89 1.57
C PHE A 18 -0.94 -15.40 1.88
N MET A 19 0.16 -14.66 1.95
CA MET A 19 0.08 -13.25 2.33
C MET A 19 1.23 -12.45 1.74
N CYS A 20 0.90 -11.28 1.19
CA CYS A 20 1.84 -10.34 0.61
C CYS A 20 1.62 -8.98 1.27
N MET A 21 2.49 -8.61 2.20
CA MET A 21 2.39 -7.35 2.94
C MET A 21 3.57 -6.43 2.65
N SER A 22 3.41 -5.14 2.95
CA SER A 22 4.52 -4.18 2.99
C SER A 22 5.23 -4.09 1.64
N SER A 23 6.55 -4.26 1.61
CA SER A 23 7.36 -4.28 0.40
C SER A 23 6.90 -5.29 -0.66
N CYS A 24 6.25 -6.39 -0.26
CA CYS A 24 5.65 -7.32 -1.22
C CYS A 24 4.47 -6.65 -1.95
N ALA A 25 3.53 -6.08 -1.19
CA ALA A 25 2.34 -5.42 -1.74
C ALA A 25 2.70 -4.16 -2.55
N ASN A 26 3.73 -3.42 -2.12
CA ASN A 26 4.11 -2.16 -2.75
C ASN A 26 5.04 -2.37 -3.97
N TYR A 27 5.90 -3.40 -3.99
CA TYR A 27 6.95 -3.49 -5.02
C TYR A 27 7.02 -4.80 -5.79
N VAL A 28 6.63 -5.92 -5.18
CA VAL A 28 6.74 -7.25 -5.82
C VAL A 28 5.47 -7.54 -6.61
N PHE A 29 4.33 -7.45 -5.94
CA PHE A 29 3.02 -7.71 -6.51
C PHE A 29 2.70 -6.79 -7.71
N PRO A 30 2.79 -5.45 -7.61
CA PRO A 30 2.41 -4.57 -8.71
C PRO A 30 3.36 -4.65 -9.92
N ALA A 31 4.62 -5.02 -9.72
CA ALA A 31 5.62 -5.15 -10.79
C ALA A 31 5.42 -6.38 -11.68
N ALA A 32 4.70 -7.40 -11.22
CA ALA A 32 4.58 -8.66 -11.92
C ALA A 32 3.81 -8.53 -13.23
N LYS A 33 4.15 -9.34 -14.23
CA LYS A 33 3.44 -9.37 -15.51
C LYS A 33 2.02 -9.89 -15.33
N ASN A 34 1.88 -11.13 -14.87
CA ASN A 34 0.62 -11.69 -14.38
C ASN A 34 0.69 -11.91 -12.86
N LYS A 35 -0.43 -11.67 -12.19
CA LYS A 35 -0.54 -11.70 -10.72
C LYS A 35 -1.60 -12.72 -10.33
N TYR A 36 -1.21 -13.74 -9.57
CA TYR A 36 -2.13 -14.79 -9.12
C TYR A 36 -2.29 -14.73 -7.61
N ILE A 37 -3.52 -14.60 -7.12
CA ILE A 37 -3.83 -14.63 -5.70
C ILE A 37 -4.63 -15.90 -5.41
N ASP A 38 -4.03 -16.80 -4.65
CA ASP A 38 -4.71 -18.06 -4.29
C ASP A 38 -5.94 -17.79 -3.40
N SER A 39 -6.89 -18.72 -3.36
CA SER A 39 -8.24 -18.51 -2.81
C SER A 39 -8.31 -18.11 -1.32
N LYS A 40 -7.24 -18.33 -0.54
CA LYS A 40 -7.13 -17.91 0.86
C LYS A 40 -5.98 -16.93 1.10
N ALA A 41 -5.48 -16.30 0.04
CA ALA A 41 -4.33 -15.44 0.11
C ALA A 41 -4.70 -13.95 0.09
N LEU A 42 -3.88 -13.08 0.68
CA LEU A 42 -4.20 -11.65 0.77
C LEU A 42 -3.01 -10.75 0.41
N VAL A 43 -3.27 -9.70 -0.36
CA VAL A 43 -2.36 -8.58 -0.56
C VAL A 43 -2.80 -7.47 0.38
N VAL A 44 -1.87 -7.01 1.22
CA VAL A 44 -2.17 -6.03 2.28
C VAL A 44 -1.20 -4.87 2.22
N TRP A 45 -1.76 -3.68 2.09
CA TRP A 45 -1.07 -2.41 2.22
C TRP A 45 -1.20 -1.89 3.64
N HIS A 46 -0.19 -1.14 4.08
CA HIS A 46 -0.20 -0.49 5.40
C HIS A 46 0.64 0.80 5.39
N GLY A 47 0.76 1.45 4.23
CA GLY A 47 1.63 2.60 4.02
C GLY A 47 2.87 2.29 3.18
N ASN A 48 3.55 3.36 2.76
CA ASN A 48 4.81 3.32 2.03
C ASN A 48 5.73 4.47 2.50
N ALA A 49 6.75 4.84 1.72
CA ALA A 49 7.67 5.92 2.13
C ALA A 49 6.98 7.30 2.26
N LEU A 50 5.80 7.45 1.66
CA LEU A 50 4.92 8.61 1.76
C LEU A 50 3.82 8.43 2.79
N GLN A 51 3.89 7.47 3.71
CA GLN A 51 2.90 7.36 4.78
C GLN A 51 2.86 8.62 5.68
N LYS A 52 1.72 8.87 6.32
CA LYS A 52 1.42 10.15 6.99
C LYS A 52 2.53 10.65 7.92
N ASN A 53 2.99 9.83 8.87
CA ASN A 53 3.99 10.23 9.86
C ASN A 53 5.36 10.58 9.22
N PHE A 54 5.71 9.97 8.08
CA PHE A 54 6.94 10.28 7.35
C PHE A 54 6.81 11.59 6.59
N ARG A 55 5.65 11.87 6.00
CA ARG A 55 5.38 13.16 5.37
C ARG A 55 5.37 14.30 6.37
N ASP A 56 4.64 14.16 7.49
CA ASP A 56 4.59 15.16 8.56
C ASP A 56 6.02 15.48 9.07
N PHE A 57 6.87 14.44 9.19
CA PHE A 57 8.27 14.60 9.55
C PHE A 57 9.09 15.37 8.50
N MET A 58 8.95 15.01 7.21
CA MET A 58 9.66 15.72 6.13
C MET A 58 9.20 17.18 6.01
N GLU A 59 7.89 17.44 6.06
CA GLU A 59 7.33 18.79 6.04
C GLU A 59 7.83 19.63 7.21
N LYS A 60 7.89 19.06 8.42
CA LYS A 60 8.49 19.73 9.58
C LYS A 60 9.97 20.03 9.33
N TYR A 61 10.75 19.05 8.85
CA TYR A 61 12.17 19.23 8.59
C TYR A 61 12.41 20.37 7.60
N GLU A 62 11.72 20.35 6.46
CA GLU A 62 11.86 21.36 5.41
C GLU A 62 11.38 22.74 5.85
N ARG A 63 10.33 22.82 6.67
CA ARG A 63 9.89 24.09 7.26
C ARG A 63 10.98 24.70 8.14
N LEU A 64 11.56 23.90 9.05
CA LEU A 64 12.63 24.34 9.95
C LEU A 64 13.90 24.71 9.19
N GLU A 65 14.27 23.92 8.18
CA GLU A 65 15.42 24.20 7.30
C GLU A 65 15.25 25.53 6.57
N ARG A 66 14.06 25.78 5.97
CA ARG A 66 13.76 27.05 5.29
C ARG A 66 13.74 28.25 6.24
N ALA A 67 13.25 28.07 7.46
CA ALA A 67 13.21 29.12 8.47
C ALA A 67 14.56 29.34 9.16
N ASN A 68 15.54 28.47 8.94
CA ASN A 68 16.81 28.42 9.68
C ASN A 68 16.59 28.31 11.21
N GLU A 69 15.63 27.47 11.61
CA GLU A 69 15.21 27.26 12.99
C GLU A 69 15.58 25.85 13.50
N ASP A 70 15.79 25.74 14.81
CA ASP A 70 16.04 24.46 15.50
C ASP A 70 17.15 23.61 14.84
N GLN A 71 18.35 24.19 14.77
CA GLN A 71 19.53 23.54 14.18
C GLN A 71 19.87 22.20 14.87
N SER A 72 19.51 22.05 16.15
CA SER A 72 19.65 20.79 16.88
C SER A 72 18.80 19.70 16.25
N PHE A 73 17.49 19.96 16.04
CA PHE A 73 16.61 19.02 15.35
C PHE A 73 17.12 18.71 13.93
N LEU A 74 17.52 19.72 13.15
CA LEU A 74 18.00 19.54 11.78
C LEU A 74 19.25 18.65 11.72
N ASN A 75 20.22 18.88 12.60
CA ASN A 75 21.45 18.10 12.66
C ASN A 75 21.18 16.67 13.11
N THR A 76 20.39 16.46 14.17
CA THR A 76 20.03 15.13 14.67
C THR A 76 19.25 14.32 13.63
N ASN A 77 18.43 14.96 12.80
CA ASN A 77 17.52 14.29 11.89
C ASN A 77 17.99 14.28 10.43
N SER A 78 19.12 14.90 10.08
CA SER A 78 19.60 15.04 8.71
C SER A 78 19.70 13.69 7.98
N SER A 79 20.35 12.69 8.58
CA SER A 79 20.50 11.35 7.96
C SER A 79 19.15 10.67 7.70
N LYS A 80 18.18 10.83 8.61
CA LYS A 80 16.82 10.30 8.44
C LYS A 80 16.10 11.02 7.31
N TYR A 81 16.14 12.36 7.28
CA TYR A 81 15.55 13.16 6.21
C TYR A 81 16.13 12.80 4.84
N GLN A 82 17.46 12.78 4.72
CA GLN A 82 18.14 12.44 3.46
C GLN A 82 17.81 11.01 3.00
N SER A 83 17.69 10.06 3.93
CA SER A 83 17.32 8.68 3.60
C SER A 83 15.86 8.58 3.12
N LEU A 84 14.92 9.21 3.83
CA LEU A 84 13.52 9.24 3.41
C LEU A 84 13.35 9.93 2.05
N LYS A 85 13.99 11.08 1.85
CA LYS A 85 13.97 11.81 0.57
C LYS A 85 14.44 10.95 -0.60
N ARG A 86 15.52 10.18 -0.43
CA ARG A 86 16.01 9.23 -1.44
C ARG A 86 15.02 8.09 -1.70
N ILE A 87 14.43 7.52 -0.65
CA ILE A 87 13.47 6.41 -0.79
C ILE A 87 12.20 6.89 -1.49
N VAL A 88 11.66 8.06 -1.11
CA VAL A 88 10.48 8.66 -1.74
C VAL A 88 10.72 8.90 -3.23
N LYS A 89 11.88 9.47 -3.58
CA LYS A 89 12.26 9.66 -4.99
C LYS A 89 12.32 8.33 -5.75
N ALA A 90 13.06 7.35 -5.23
CA ALA A 90 13.21 6.04 -5.87
C ALA A 90 11.87 5.29 -6.00
N GLN A 91 10.98 5.43 -5.01
CA GLN A 91 9.64 4.86 -5.01
C GLN A 91 8.76 5.49 -6.10
N SER A 92 8.75 6.82 -6.20
CA SER A 92 7.99 7.53 -7.23
C SER A 92 8.48 7.15 -8.63
N GLU A 93 9.80 7.07 -8.83
CA GLU A 93 10.41 6.60 -10.09
C GLU A 93 10.09 5.14 -10.41
N PHE A 94 9.97 4.29 -9.39
CA PHE A 94 9.56 2.90 -9.54
C PHE A 94 8.10 2.80 -10.01
N TYR A 95 7.18 3.49 -9.31
CA TYR A 95 5.76 3.48 -9.64
C TYR A 95 5.46 4.06 -11.02
N ALA A 96 6.11 5.17 -11.38
CA ALA A 96 6.01 5.75 -12.70
C ALA A 96 6.47 4.78 -13.81
N ARG A 97 7.54 4.01 -13.55
CA ARG A 97 8.08 3.04 -14.50
C ARG A 97 7.14 1.87 -14.75
N ILE A 98 6.49 1.36 -13.70
CA ILE A 98 5.57 0.22 -13.83
C ILE A 98 4.14 0.64 -14.19
N GLY A 99 3.86 1.94 -14.28
CA GLY A 99 2.54 2.47 -14.66
C GLY A 99 1.48 2.32 -13.57
N VAL A 100 1.86 2.31 -12.30
CA VAL A 100 0.97 2.15 -11.15
C VAL A 100 0.90 3.47 -10.38
N ASP A 101 -0.30 3.89 -9.99
CA ASP A 101 -0.53 5.05 -9.14
C ASP A 101 -0.27 4.67 -7.67
N GLU A 102 0.77 5.29 -7.09
CA GLU A 102 1.25 5.00 -5.74
C GLU A 102 0.27 5.39 -4.61
N ALA A 103 -0.83 6.08 -4.92
CA ALA A 103 -1.86 6.40 -3.94
C ALA A 103 -2.57 5.16 -3.37
N ILE A 104 -2.54 4.01 -4.07
CA ILE A 104 -3.08 2.75 -3.53
C ILE A 104 -2.45 2.34 -2.19
N ASP A 105 -1.17 2.65 -2.02
CA ASP A 105 -0.39 2.38 -0.81
C ASP A 105 -0.79 3.25 0.38
N ARG A 106 -1.72 4.20 0.19
CA ARG A 106 -2.12 5.17 1.22
C ARG A 106 -3.63 5.32 1.37
N LEU A 107 -4.44 4.48 0.73
CA LEU A 107 -5.91 4.58 0.82
C LEU A 107 -6.46 4.53 2.26
N GLY A 108 -5.82 3.78 3.16
CA GLY A 108 -6.19 3.76 4.58
C GLY A 108 -5.78 5.00 5.37
N GLN A 109 -5.00 5.90 4.79
CA GLN A 109 -4.41 7.08 5.43
C GLN A 109 -4.85 8.39 4.77
N GLU A 110 -5.29 8.37 3.51
CA GLU A 110 -5.75 9.54 2.76
C GLU A 110 -6.75 9.21 1.64
N PRO A 111 -7.66 10.15 1.30
CA PRO A 111 -7.85 11.48 1.88
C PRO A 111 -8.44 11.46 3.31
N THR A 112 -8.98 10.32 3.74
CA THR A 112 -9.46 10.09 5.09
C THR A 112 -8.50 9.14 5.81
N ASP A 113 -8.08 9.50 7.02
CA ASP A 113 -7.36 8.59 7.90
C ASP A 113 -8.38 7.69 8.61
N TYR A 114 -8.37 6.39 8.26
CA TYR A 114 -9.32 5.41 8.79
C TYR A 114 -8.87 4.78 10.12
N ASP A 115 -7.71 5.18 10.67
CA ASP A 115 -7.11 4.58 11.88
C ASP A 115 -6.97 3.05 11.81
N VAL A 116 -6.62 2.54 10.61
CA VAL A 116 -6.42 1.10 10.35
C VAL A 116 -4.94 0.71 10.37
N ALA A 117 -4.66 -0.52 10.79
CA ALA A 117 -3.32 -1.10 10.78
C ALA A 117 -2.94 -1.71 9.42
N GLY A 118 -3.93 -1.96 8.56
CA GLY A 118 -3.72 -2.43 7.20
C GLY A 118 -5.03 -2.48 6.42
N TRP A 119 -4.92 -2.55 5.10
CA TRP A 119 -6.06 -2.71 4.21
C TRP A 119 -5.72 -3.57 3.01
N THR A 120 -6.75 -4.16 2.43
CA THR A 120 -6.69 -4.75 1.08
C THR A 120 -7.61 -3.97 0.14
N THR A 121 -7.70 -4.41 -1.11
CA THR A 121 -8.58 -3.81 -2.10
C THR A 121 -9.09 -4.88 -3.06
N THR A 122 -10.27 -4.66 -3.62
CA THR A 122 -10.80 -5.50 -4.72
C THR A 122 -9.92 -5.38 -5.97
N THR A 123 -10.01 -6.35 -6.88
CA THR A 123 -9.28 -6.30 -8.15
C THR A 123 -9.69 -5.09 -9.02
N ALA A 124 -10.94 -4.64 -8.94
CA ALA A 124 -11.40 -3.43 -9.61
C ALA A 124 -10.70 -2.16 -9.10
N VAL A 125 -10.44 -2.07 -7.80
CA VAL A 125 -9.64 -0.97 -7.24
C VAL A 125 -8.18 -1.11 -7.69
N MET A 126 -7.59 -2.31 -7.63
CA MET A 126 -6.22 -2.55 -8.14
C MET A 126 -6.07 -2.06 -9.58
N GLU A 127 -7.01 -2.42 -10.46
CA GLU A 127 -7.02 -2.02 -11.87
C GLU A 127 -7.11 -0.49 -12.04
N ARG A 128 -7.97 0.18 -11.25
CA ARG A 128 -8.08 1.65 -11.24
C ARG A 128 -6.74 2.33 -10.96
N TYR A 129 -5.91 1.75 -10.10
CA TYR A 129 -4.57 2.26 -9.76
C TYR A 129 -3.46 1.70 -10.66
N GLY A 130 -3.80 1.03 -11.78
CA GLY A 130 -2.83 0.54 -12.76
C GLY A 130 -2.26 -0.85 -12.47
N ILE A 131 -2.70 -1.52 -11.41
CA ILE A 131 -2.31 -2.90 -11.12
C ILE A 131 -3.20 -3.83 -11.95
N GLN A 132 -2.75 -4.13 -13.17
CA GLN A 132 -3.48 -4.95 -14.12
C GLN A 132 -3.13 -6.45 -14.04
N HIS A 133 -3.95 -7.27 -14.71
CA HIS A 133 -3.74 -8.71 -14.90
C HIS A 133 -3.68 -9.49 -13.58
N VAL A 134 -4.61 -9.18 -12.69
CA VAL A 134 -4.81 -9.88 -11.41
C VAL A 134 -5.85 -10.98 -11.59
N ASP A 135 -5.41 -12.22 -11.43
CA ASP A 135 -6.25 -13.40 -11.30
C ASP A 135 -6.42 -13.73 -9.81
N ALA A 136 -7.67 -13.65 -9.35
CA ALA A 136 -8.06 -13.87 -7.96
C ALA A 136 -9.49 -14.41 -7.91
N ALA A 137 -9.95 -14.81 -6.71
CA ALA A 137 -11.35 -15.17 -6.51
C ALA A 137 -12.29 -14.04 -7.00
N ALA A 138 -13.44 -14.39 -7.58
CA ALA A 138 -14.37 -13.41 -8.15
C ALA A 138 -14.86 -12.37 -7.11
N ASN A 139 -14.95 -12.76 -5.84
CA ASN A 139 -15.31 -11.90 -4.72
C ASN A 139 -14.09 -11.45 -3.90
N TYR A 140 -12.87 -11.49 -4.47
CA TYR A 140 -11.64 -11.15 -3.75
C TYR A 140 -11.75 -9.81 -3.03
N ALA A 141 -11.35 -9.79 -1.75
CA ALA A 141 -11.39 -8.63 -0.87
C ALA A 141 -12.80 -8.01 -0.64
N GLU A 142 -13.86 -8.67 -1.10
CA GLU A 142 -15.24 -8.35 -0.70
C GLU A 142 -15.54 -8.90 0.69
N HIS A 143 -16.64 -8.43 1.28
CA HIS A 143 -17.02 -8.77 2.65
C HIS A 143 -17.10 -10.28 2.90
N ASP A 144 -17.75 -11.04 2.02
CA ASP A 144 -17.90 -12.50 2.16
C ASP A 144 -16.56 -13.23 2.02
N TYR A 145 -15.66 -12.74 1.17
CA TYR A 145 -14.31 -13.30 1.03
C TYR A 145 -13.51 -13.12 2.30
N LEU A 146 -13.51 -11.90 2.85
CA LEU A 146 -12.75 -11.58 4.06
C LEU A 146 -13.25 -12.35 5.29
N ARG A 147 -14.55 -12.65 5.37
CA ARG A 147 -15.11 -13.53 6.40
C ARG A 147 -14.57 -14.96 6.37
N THR A 148 -14.09 -15.44 5.21
CA THR A 148 -13.45 -16.76 5.10
C THR A 148 -12.02 -16.78 5.63
N LEU A 149 -11.39 -15.61 5.81
CA LEU A 149 -10.01 -15.47 6.29
C LEU A 149 -9.99 -15.42 7.82
N SER A 150 -10.24 -16.57 8.45
CA SER A 150 -10.19 -16.73 9.90
C SER A 150 -8.89 -16.19 10.49
N GLY A 151 -8.99 -15.37 11.54
CA GLY A 151 -7.82 -14.80 12.22
C GLY A 151 -7.28 -13.49 11.64
N LEU A 152 -7.75 -13.04 10.47
CA LEU A 152 -7.39 -11.73 9.91
C LEU A 152 -7.72 -10.59 10.89
N ASN A 153 -8.93 -10.62 11.46
CA ASN A 153 -9.39 -9.63 12.41
C ASN A 153 -8.55 -9.64 13.71
N VAL A 154 -8.13 -10.82 14.16
CA VAL A 154 -7.26 -10.98 15.34
C VAL A 154 -5.86 -10.44 15.06
N PHE A 155 -5.29 -10.77 13.90
CA PHE A 155 -3.96 -10.34 13.49
C PHE A 155 -3.85 -8.82 13.45
N PHE A 156 -4.86 -8.14 12.90
CA PHE A 156 -4.92 -6.69 12.84
C PHE A 156 -5.63 -6.03 14.03
N LYS A 157 -5.99 -6.79 15.07
CA LYS A 157 -6.66 -6.29 16.29
C LYS A 157 -7.91 -5.45 16.01
N GLY A 158 -8.75 -5.87 15.06
CA GLY A 158 -9.93 -5.09 14.67
C GLY A 158 -9.66 -3.94 13.70
N LYS A 159 -8.40 -3.64 13.38
CA LYS A 159 -7.99 -2.48 12.58
C LYS A 159 -7.64 -2.87 11.14
N PHE A 160 -8.56 -3.54 10.47
CA PHE A 160 -8.40 -3.94 9.07
C PHE A 160 -9.64 -3.61 8.25
N MET A 161 -9.43 -3.21 7.01
CA MET A 161 -10.51 -2.89 6.09
C MET A 161 -10.18 -3.31 4.65
N SER A 162 -11.17 -3.21 3.78
CA SER A 162 -10.98 -3.31 2.34
C SER A 162 -11.53 -2.07 1.64
N PHE A 163 -11.15 -1.88 0.37
CA PHE A 163 -11.74 -0.87 -0.50
C PHE A 163 -12.30 -1.50 -1.78
N SER A 164 -13.49 -1.06 -2.17
CA SER A 164 -14.14 -1.40 -3.43
C SER A 164 -14.51 -0.15 -4.22
N LEU A 165 -15.03 -0.34 -5.43
CA LEU A 165 -15.64 0.72 -6.22
C LEU A 165 -17.16 0.55 -6.16
N ASP A 166 -17.89 1.63 -5.91
CA ASP A 166 -19.35 1.64 -6.05
C ASP A 166 -19.77 1.65 -7.53
N ALA A 167 -21.08 1.62 -7.79
CA ALA A 167 -21.64 1.61 -9.15
C ALA A 167 -21.27 2.86 -9.98
N SER A 168 -20.88 3.96 -9.34
CA SER A 168 -20.39 5.19 -10.01
C SER A 168 -18.88 5.16 -10.25
N GLY A 169 -18.20 4.09 -9.82
CA GLY A 169 -16.76 3.98 -9.85
C GLY A 169 -16.08 4.79 -8.75
N LYS A 170 -16.76 5.15 -7.66
CA LYS A 170 -16.15 5.87 -6.53
C LYS A 170 -15.61 4.87 -5.49
N LEU A 171 -14.42 5.18 -4.95
CA LEU A 171 -13.79 4.38 -3.90
C LEU A 171 -14.66 4.39 -2.63
N THR A 172 -14.96 3.19 -2.11
CA THR A 172 -15.80 3.00 -0.94
C THR A 172 -15.13 2.01 0.03
N PRO A 173 -15.05 2.34 1.33
CA PRO A 173 -14.50 1.44 2.33
C PRO A 173 -15.47 0.30 2.66
N ILE A 174 -14.93 -0.90 2.85
CA ILE A 174 -15.61 -2.08 3.39
C ILE A 174 -15.00 -2.35 4.77
N MET A 175 -15.78 -2.10 5.81
CA MET A 175 -15.38 -2.40 7.18
C MET A 175 -15.66 -3.86 7.50
N LEU A 176 -14.70 -4.54 8.14
CA LEU A 176 -14.97 -5.84 8.74
C LEU A 176 -15.64 -5.61 10.08
N GLU A 177 -16.87 -6.11 10.22
CA GLU A 177 -17.50 -6.14 11.53
C GLU A 177 -16.70 -7.03 12.48
N PRO A 178 -16.63 -6.69 13.79
CA PRO A 178 -16.10 -7.60 14.78
C PRO A 178 -16.84 -8.94 14.69
N THR A 179 -16.10 -10.03 14.49
CA THR A 179 -16.66 -11.37 14.67
C THR A 179 -17.04 -11.54 16.14
N ASN A 180 -18.34 -11.61 16.43
CA ASN A 180 -18.89 -11.95 17.75
C ASN A 180 -18.41 -13.33 18.22
#